data_AF-A0A7G9YNE4-F1
#
_entry.id   AF-A0A7G9YNE4-F1
#
_cell.length_a   1.000
_cell.length_b   1.000
_cell.length_c   1.000
_cell.angle_alpha   90.00
_cell.angle_beta   90.00
_cell.angle_gamma   90.00
#
_symmetry.space_group_name_H-M   'P 1'
#
loop_
_entity.id
_entity.type
_entity.pdbx_description
1 polymer ?
#
loop_
_entity_poly.entity_id
_entity_poly.type
_entity_poly.pdbx_seq_one_letter_code
_entity_poly.pdbx_strand_id
1 'polypeptide(L)'
;LAKQRHVYGGVADHVGYIVRDIRYFNIDIIQAMHDANDRCPSRHMRDFLDGMIVVLDSGGNLTEYFRSKAAYYYERAEEDQEEYLNSLGMVAEGYITVFVAGPLFLMTILVVVGMIDSTSIVLLQALIYGLIPGATAMCIVLLNIMAGSQEESSGVSSTVKQPDIFAGIEVVPSEEDELFAQLERAEAIGKYKKFFRNPLKAFFKNPGYVLLLTVPATLIYILIDVYMKGYLSLQPVIATVSGIASNASTMAFPALYILDDVIVFGMFVMLVPFTYFYEKRTRRIKNIESEMPEFLRRLASMNEAGLTLTSSIRASLKSKLGVLDREIRRMWKDIEWGATTSEAMARFEGRARTVMITRTTTLIIKANEAVSDIRMVLQIAAADAEAAHRLKQNRFSNMAEYVMIIYLSFFVFLFIVYVLAAHFVSMVPVGDATENLSEGMSMLAQYDADRYILLMFHATLVQGFCSGLVAGAMGSGSAYSGLKHSLIMVAIAYITFTQLGALGRNSCTSPPVWHYITHDLQVPHSSDIVPHKLQPRLSLLPRIEFLPQWRAKPAFHHRINRFRDRTHMIIF
;
A
#
# COMPACT_ATOMS: atom_id res chain seq x y z
N LEU A 1 32.97 -7.60 11.57
CA LEU A 1 32.20 -7.47 10.31
C LEU A 1 31.82 -8.83 9.70
N ALA A 2 32.78 -9.71 9.37
CA ALA A 2 32.53 -10.98 8.67
C ALA A 2 31.43 -11.89 9.25
N LYS A 3 31.27 -11.92 10.59
CA LYS A 3 30.22 -12.70 11.26
C LYS A 3 28.79 -12.14 11.09
N GLN A 4 28.64 -10.93 10.55
CA GLN A 4 27.39 -10.17 10.48
C GLN A 4 26.86 -10.04 9.03
N ARG A 5 26.89 -11.15 8.29
CA ARG A 5 26.43 -11.23 6.89
C ARG A 5 24.99 -10.75 6.69
N HIS A 6 24.12 -11.06 7.64
CA HIS A 6 22.70 -10.69 7.58
C HIS A 6 22.44 -9.18 7.70
N VAL A 7 23.43 -8.40 8.17
CA VAL A 7 23.33 -6.94 8.34
C VAL A 7 24.06 -6.21 7.21
N TYR A 8 25.27 -6.65 6.87
CA TYR A 8 26.17 -5.93 5.96
C TYR A 8 26.34 -6.58 4.58
N GLY A 9 25.65 -7.70 4.31
CA GLY A 9 25.57 -8.33 2.99
C GLY A 9 26.93 -8.59 2.35
N GLY A 10 27.08 -8.18 1.08
CA GLY A 10 28.29 -8.40 0.29
C GLY A 10 29.57 -7.83 0.92
N VAL A 11 29.49 -6.73 1.67
CA VAL A 11 30.66 -6.17 2.36
C VAL A 11 31.17 -7.13 3.45
N ALA A 12 30.26 -7.75 4.21
CA ALA A 12 30.64 -8.76 5.20
C ALA A 12 31.24 -10.01 4.53
N ASP A 13 30.78 -10.38 3.33
CA ASP A 13 31.33 -11.51 2.56
C ASP A 13 32.77 -11.22 2.12
N HIS A 14 33.04 -10.04 1.54
CA HIS A 14 34.39 -9.64 1.12
C HIS A 14 35.36 -9.53 2.30
N VAL A 15 34.94 -8.94 3.42
CA VAL A 15 35.76 -8.94 4.65
C VAL A 15 35.91 -10.36 5.21
N GLY A 16 34.93 -11.22 5.01
CA GLY A 16 35.01 -12.65 5.33
C GLY A 16 36.14 -13.35 4.58
N TYR A 17 36.35 -13.03 3.30
CA TYR A 17 37.47 -13.56 2.52
C TYR A 17 38.82 -13.10 3.08
N ILE A 18 38.97 -11.81 3.42
CA ILE A 18 40.19 -11.29 4.07
C ILE A 18 40.47 -12.05 5.37
N VAL A 19 39.46 -12.19 6.24
CA VAL A 19 39.60 -12.90 7.52
C VAL A 19 39.93 -14.38 7.32
N ARG A 20 39.34 -15.03 6.30
CA ARG A 20 39.63 -16.42 5.95
C ARG A 20 41.08 -16.59 5.50
N ASP A 21 41.53 -15.72 4.61
CA ASP A 21 42.86 -15.75 4.01
C ASP A 21 43.94 -15.55 5.09
N ILE A 22 43.69 -14.66 6.06
CA ILE A 22 44.57 -14.47 7.22
C ILE A 22 44.53 -15.68 8.17
N ARG A 23 43.34 -16.15 8.58
CA ARG A 23 43.22 -17.15 9.66
C ARG A 23 43.51 -18.58 9.24
N TYR A 24 43.15 -18.96 8.03
CA TYR A 24 43.27 -20.35 7.56
C TYR A 24 44.47 -20.56 6.65
N PHE A 25 44.83 -19.54 5.85
CA PHE A 25 45.95 -19.64 4.91
C PHE A 25 47.22 -18.93 5.41
N ASN A 26 47.15 -18.27 6.57
CA ASN A 26 48.26 -17.54 7.19
C ASN A 26 48.90 -16.52 6.22
N ILE A 27 48.07 -15.92 5.36
CA ILE A 27 48.46 -14.87 4.42
C ILE A 27 48.58 -13.56 5.21
N ASP A 28 49.60 -12.76 4.91
CA ASP A 28 49.79 -11.44 5.52
C ASP A 28 48.58 -10.52 5.28
N ILE A 29 48.27 -9.62 6.21
CA ILE A 29 47.10 -8.75 6.12
C ILE A 29 47.11 -7.86 4.88
N ILE A 30 48.28 -7.34 4.49
CA ILE A 30 48.42 -6.46 3.32
C ILE A 30 48.18 -7.28 2.06
N GLN A 31 48.81 -8.46 1.97
CA GLN A 31 48.61 -9.37 0.84
C GLN A 31 47.16 -9.87 0.74
N ALA A 32 46.56 -10.26 1.87
CA ALA A 32 45.16 -10.71 1.92
C ALA A 32 44.19 -9.59 1.50
N MET A 33 44.53 -8.33 1.77
CA MET A 33 43.76 -7.19 1.32
C MET A 33 43.93 -6.92 -0.19
N HIS A 34 45.14 -7.02 -0.74
CA HIS A 34 45.37 -6.95 -2.19
C HIS A 34 44.61 -8.05 -2.93
N ASP A 35 44.74 -9.29 -2.48
CA ASP A 35 44.00 -10.44 -3.03
C ASP A 35 42.48 -10.23 -2.99
N ALA A 36 41.97 -9.65 -1.90
CA ALA A 36 40.55 -9.33 -1.77
C ALA A 36 40.13 -8.16 -2.66
N ASN A 37 41.01 -7.18 -2.87
CA ASN A 37 40.81 -6.03 -3.75
C ASN A 37 40.66 -6.47 -5.21
N ASP A 38 41.56 -7.33 -5.68
CA ASP A 38 41.57 -7.87 -7.04
C ASP A 38 40.31 -8.69 -7.36
N ARG A 39 39.76 -9.37 -6.35
CA ARG A 39 38.54 -10.17 -6.46
C ARG A 39 37.26 -9.35 -6.25
N CYS A 40 37.36 -8.06 -5.93
CA CYS A 40 36.20 -7.25 -5.55
C CYS A 40 35.50 -6.65 -6.80
N PRO A 41 34.21 -6.95 -7.03
CA PRO A 41 33.48 -6.41 -8.18
C PRO A 41 33.14 -4.92 -8.03
N SER A 42 33.02 -4.44 -6.79
CA SER A 42 32.63 -3.05 -6.50
C SER A 42 33.82 -2.11 -6.59
N ARG A 43 33.72 -1.06 -7.42
CA ARG A 43 34.74 0.00 -7.52
C ARG A 43 34.93 0.75 -6.20
N HIS A 44 33.85 1.10 -5.51
CA HIS A 44 33.94 1.83 -4.23
C HIS A 44 34.64 1.02 -3.14
N MET A 45 34.37 -0.28 -3.05
CA MET A 45 35.07 -1.15 -2.12
C MET A 45 36.55 -1.27 -2.48
N ARG A 46 36.88 -1.31 -3.78
CA ARG A 46 38.27 -1.35 -4.21
C ARG A 46 39.05 -0.10 -3.81
N ASP A 47 38.51 1.07 -4.14
CA ASP A 47 39.10 2.36 -3.79
C ASP A 47 39.26 2.53 -2.26
N PHE A 48 38.36 1.91 -1.48
CA PHE A 48 38.45 1.86 -0.02
C PHE A 48 39.56 0.92 0.48
N LEU A 49 39.67 -0.29 -0.07
CA LEU A 49 40.72 -1.24 0.30
C LEU A 49 42.10 -0.74 -0.13
N ASP A 50 42.23 -0.18 -1.34
CA ASP A 50 43.48 0.41 -1.84
C ASP A 50 43.95 1.56 -0.96
N GLY A 51 43.06 2.50 -0.62
CA GLY A 51 43.42 3.57 0.30
C GLY A 51 43.79 3.05 1.69
N MET A 52 43.13 2.00 2.16
CA MET A 52 43.45 1.36 3.44
C MET A 52 44.83 0.67 3.39
N ILE A 53 45.17 -0.02 2.30
CA ILE A 53 46.49 -0.61 2.07
C ILE A 53 47.57 0.47 2.11
N VAL A 54 47.39 1.58 1.40
CA VAL A 54 48.35 2.69 1.35
C VAL A 54 48.58 3.28 2.75
N VAL A 55 47.52 3.46 3.53
CA VAL A 55 47.64 3.98 4.91
C VAL A 55 48.33 2.98 5.83
N LEU A 56 48.06 1.68 5.68
CA LEU A 56 48.71 0.63 6.47
C LEU A 56 50.20 0.50 6.13
N ASP A 57 50.57 0.52 4.85
CA ASP A 57 51.95 0.39 4.38
C ASP A 57 52.82 1.59 4.77
N SER A 58 52.24 2.79 4.75
CA SER A 58 52.91 4.04 5.16
C SER A 58 52.92 4.28 6.68
N GLY A 59 52.28 3.41 7.48
CA GLY A 59 52.15 3.61 8.93
C GLY A 59 51.28 4.81 9.33
N GLY A 60 50.36 5.23 8.46
CA GLY A 60 49.47 6.37 8.66
C GLY A 60 48.34 6.12 9.67
N ASN A 61 47.51 7.14 9.91
CA ASN A 61 46.39 7.05 10.85
C ASN A 61 45.13 6.47 10.19
N LEU A 62 44.89 5.18 10.44
CA LEU A 62 43.73 4.44 9.93
C LEU A 62 42.38 5.03 10.40
N THR A 63 42.34 5.57 11.63
CA THR A 63 41.12 6.18 12.19
C THR A 63 40.73 7.43 11.41
N GLU A 64 41.71 8.26 11.04
CA GLU A 64 41.46 9.47 10.26
C GLU A 64 41.04 9.12 8.82
N TYR A 65 41.66 8.10 8.22
CA TYR A 65 41.23 7.57 6.93
C TYR A 65 39.76 7.11 6.96
N PHE A 66 39.36 6.31 7.97
CA PHE A 66 37.97 5.87 8.10
C PHE A 66 36.99 7.01 8.35
N ARG A 67 37.36 8.01 9.16
CA ARG A 67 36.53 9.20 9.39
C ARG A 67 36.32 9.98 8.10
N SER A 68 37.40 10.24 7.35
CA SER A 68 37.34 10.94 6.07
C SER A 68 36.50 10.19 5.04
N LYS A 69 36.73 8.87 4.88
CA LYS A 69 35.92 8.05 3.97
C LYS A 69 34.46 7.93 4.38
N ALA A 70 34.16 7.85 5.68
CA ALA A 70 32.79 7.87 6.16
C ALA A 70 32.07 9.18 5.81
N ALA A 71 32.70 10.33 6.03
CA ALA A 71 32.16 11.63 5.64
C ALA A 71 31.93 11.73 4.13
N TYR A 72 32.92 11.31 3.33
CA TYR A 72 32.82 11.26 1.87
C TYR A 72 31.63 10.42 1.40
N TYR A 73 31.41 9.23 1.99
CA TYR A 73 30.26 8.39 1.62
C TYR A 73 28.92 8.95 2.08
N TYR A 74 28.85 9.73 3.17
CA TYR A 74 27.62 10.42 3.55
C TYR A 74 27.25 11.53 2.56
N GLU A 75 28.23 12.36 2.18
CA GLU A 75 28.04 13.41 1.19
C GLU A 75 27.66 12.81 -0.17
N ARG A 76 28.38 11.76 -0.60
CA ARG A 76 28.07 11.03 -1.82
C ARG A 76 26.67 10.42 -1.81
N ALA A 77 26.22 9.87 -0.69
CA ALA A 77 24.87 9.31 -0.56
C ALA A 77 23.78 10.39 -0.66
N GLU A 78 24.07 11.62 -0.22
CA GLU A 78 23.17 12.77 -0.39
C GLU A 78 23.10 13.20 -1.86
N GLU A 79 24.25 13.31 -2.54
CA GLU A 79 24.32 13.58 -4.00
C GLU A 79 23.60 12.51 -4.83
N ASP A 80 23.91 11.22 -4.60
CA ASP A 80 23.30 10.10 -5.32
C ASP A 80 21.78 10.07 -5.08
N GLN A 81 21.33 10.48 -3.89
CA GLN A 81 19.91 10.61 -3.61
C GLN A 81 19.28 11.77 -4.39
N GLU A 82 19.90 12.94 -4.43
CA GLU A 82 19.39 14.07 -5.21
C GLU A 82 19.30 13.74 -6.72
N GLU A 83 20.32 13.10 -7.27
CA GLU A 83 20.33 12.63 -8.66
C GLU A 83 19.19 11.64 -8.93
N TYR A 84 18.95 10.71 -7.99
CA TYR A 84 17.83 9.79 -8.05
C TYR A 84 16.47 10.50 -8.00
N LEU A 85 16.30 11.49 -7.11
CA LEU A 85 15.06 12.27 -7.00
C LEU A 85 14.79 13.08 -8.27
N ASN A 86 15.81 13.68 -8.86
CA ASN A 86 15.71 14.41 -10.14
C ASN A 86 15.30 13.47 -11.28
N SER A 87 15.89 12.28 -11.32
CA SER A 87 15.55 11.26 -12.32
C SER A 87 14.10 10.78 -12.14
N LEU A 88 13.64 10.55 -10.90
CA LEU A 88 12.24 10.25 -10.62
C LEU A 88 11.29 11.38 -11.05
N GLY A 89 11.69 12.63 -10.87
CA GLY A 89 10.94 13.79 -11.34
C GLY A 89 10.73 13.79 -12.85
N MET A 90 11.79 13.52 -13.61
CA MET A 90 11.72 13.40 -15.07
C MET A 90 10.73 12.30 -15.52
N VAL A 91 10.71 11.17 -14.79
CA VAL A 91 9.75 10.09 -15.06
C VAL A 91 8.32 10.50 -14.74
N ALA A 92 8.08 11.20 -13.63
CA ALA A 92 6.75 11.74 -13.31
C ALA A 92 6.26 12.69 -14.41
N GLU A 93 7.08 13.66 -14.81
CA GLU A 93 6.73 14.64 -15.83
C GLU A 93 6.46 13.97 -17.18
N GLY A 94 7.30 13.00 -17.56
CA GLY A 94 7.10 12.18 -18.75
C GLY A 94 5.81 11.37 -18.69
N TYR A 95 5.51 10.74 -17.54
CA TYR A 95 4.27 10.00 -17.34
C TYR A 95 3.03 10.87 -17.50
N ILE A 96 3.02 12.05 -16.87
CA ILE A 96 1.89 12.98 -16.95
C ILE A 96 1.69 13.46 -18.40
N THR A 97 2.77 13.85 -19.07
CA THR A 97 2.69 14.40 -20.42
C THR A 97 2.28 13.33 -21.44
N VAL A 98 2.94 12.18 -21.44
CA VAL A 98 2.74 11.15 -22.47
C VAL A 98 1.53 10.27 -22.16
N PHE A 99 1.31 9.91 -20.90
CA PHE A 99 0.33 8.86 -20.53
C PHE A 99 -0.91 9.38 -19.80
N VAL A 100 -0.94 10.64 -19.37
CA VAL A 100 -2.17 11.28 -18.87
C VAL A 100 -2.72 12.24 -19.91
N ALA A 101 -1.94 13.24 -20.33
CA ALA A 101 -2.38 14.23 -21.31
C ALA A 101 -2.52 13.66 -22.73
N GLY A 102 -1.60 12.78 -23.16
CA GLY A 102 -1.65 12.12 -24.46
C GLY A 102 -2.96 11.34 -24.70
N PRO A 103 -3.32 10.36 -23.83
CA PRO A 103 -4.58 9.63 -23.94
C PRO A 103 -5.80 10.52 -23.80
N LEU A 104 -5.73 11.61 -23.00
CA LEU A 104 -6.81 12.58 -22.92
C LEU A 104 -7.04 13.27 -24.26
N PHE A 105 -5.99 13.80 -24.88
CA PHE A 105 -6.09 14.48 -26.18
C PHE A 105 -6.54 13.52 -27.29
N LEU A 106 -5.98 12.30 -27.31
CA LEU A 106 -6.39 11.29 -28.27
C LEU A 106 -7.86 10.87 -28.02
N MET A 107 -8.29 10.80 -26.77
CA MET A 107 -9.67 10.50 -26.41
C MET A 107 -10.62 11.60 -26.86
N THR A 108 -10.32 12.89 -26.64
CA THR A 108 -11.17 13.98 -27.11
C THR A 108 -11.30 13.98 -28.64
N ILE A 109 -10.20 13.72 -29.37
CA ILE A 109 -10.24 13.59 -30.83
C ILE A 109 -11.09 12.38 -31.25
N LEU A 110 -10.85 11.20 -30.70
CA LEU A 110 -11.57 9.97 -31.07
C LEU A 110 -13.06 10.08 -30.77
N VAL A 111 -13.42 10.81 -29.74
CA VAL A 111 -14.81 11.08 -29.39
C VAL A 111 -15.47 12.02 -30.42
N VAL A 112 -14.77 13.06 -30.87
CA VAL A 112 -15.27 13.95 -31.94
C VAL A 112 -15.36 13.23 -33.29
N VAL A 113 -14.33 12.46 -33.68
CA VAL A 113 -14.33 11.66 -34.91
C VAL A 113 -15.36 10.53 -34.85
N GLY A 114 -15.64 10.02 -33.65
CA GLY A 114 -16.67 9.02 -33.40
C GLY A 114 -18.06 9.40 -33.85
N MET A 115 -18.37 10.69 -33.96
CA MET A 115 -19.64 11.19 -34.51
C MET A 115 -19.77 10.96 -36.03
N ILE A 116 -18.64 10.74 -36.72
CA ILE A 116 -18.56 10.55 -38.17
C ILE A 116 -18.27 9.08 -38.50
N ASP A 117 -17.38 8.44 -37.76
CA ASP A 117 -16.94 7.07 -38.01
C ASP A 117 -17.00 6.19 -36.75
N SER A 118 -17.75 5.09 -36.86
CA SER A 118 -17.92 4.07 -35.82
C SER A 118 -16.62 3.34 -35.46
N THR A 119 -15.60 3.30 -36.33
CA THR A 119 -14.30 2.65 -36.05
C THR A 119 -13.59 3.27 -34.85
N SER A 120 -13.88 4.55 -34.56
CA SER A 120 -13.34 5.29 -33.42
C SER A 120 -13.65 4.63 -32.08
N ILE A 121 -14.74 3.85 -31.97
CA ILE A 121 -15.08 3.14 -30.73
C ILE A 121 -14.08 2.03 -30.41
N VAL A 122 -13.58 1.32 -31.43
CA VAL A 122 -12.59 0.25 -31.28
C VAL A 122 -11.24 0.85 -30.89
N LEU A 123 -10.86 1.98 -31.51
CA LEU A 123 -9.65 2.72 -31.15
C LEU A 123 -9.72 3.27 -29.72
N LEU A 124 -10.88 3.77 -29.30
CA LEU A 124 -11.11 4.24 -27.93
C LEU A 124 -11.00 3.10 -26.90
N GLN A 125 -11.56 1.91 -27.22
CA GLN A 125 -11.39 0.72 -26.39
C GLN A 125 -9.92 0.28 -26.28
N ALA A 126 -9.19 0.27 -27.39
CA ALA A 126 -7.77 -0.07 -27.42
C ALA A 126 -6.93 0.93 -26.59
N LEU A 127 -7.29 2.21 -26.63
CA LEU A 127 -6.67 3.25 -25.81
C LEU A 127 -6.92 3.02 -24.31
N ILE A 128 -8.17 2.76 -23.92
CA ILE A 128 -8.54 2.65 -22.50
C ILE A 128 -8.02 1.36 -21.87
N TYR A 129 -8.25 0.22 -22.50
CA TYR A 129 -7.90 -1.08 -21.91
C TYR A 129 -6.50 -1.57 -22.29
N GLY A 130 -5.90 -1.01 -23.34
CA GLY A 130 -4.55 -1.35 -23.79
C GLY A 130 -3.52 -0.30 -23.38
N LEU A 131 -3.64 0.91 -23.96
CA LEU A 131 -2.61 1.94 -23.83
C LEU A 131 -2.42 2.41 -22.38
N ILE A 132 -3.49 2.72 -21.64
CA ILE A 132 -3.38 3.23 -20.25
C ILE A 132 -2.77 2.19 -19.29
N PRO A 133 -3.26 0.94 -19.22
CA PRO A 133 -2.62 -0.09 -18.38
C PRO A 133 -1.20 -0.43 -18.84
N GLY A 134 -0.96 -0.52 -20.15
CA GLY A 134 0.36 -0.80 -20.73
C GLY A 134 1.39 0.27 -20.38
N ALA A 135 1.01 1.54 -20.54
CA ALA A 135 1.80 2.70 -20.13
C ALA A 135 2.15 2.68 -18.63
N THR A 136 1.18 2.31 -17.81
CA THR A 136 1.34 2.24 -16.35
C THR A 136 2.28 1.11 -15.95
N ALA A 137 2.13 -0.07 -16.56
CA ALA A 137 3.04 -1.19 -16.37
C ALA A 137 4.47 -0.81 -16.80
N MET A 138 4.62 -0.16 -17.95
CA MET A 138 5.90 0.37 -18.43
C MET A 138 6.52 1.36 -17.43
N CYS A 139 5.72 2.30 -16.92
CA CYS A 139 6.16 3.27 -15.92
C CYS A 139 6.61 2.58 -14.62
N ILE A 140 5.85 1.64 -14.08
CA ILE A 140 6.22 0.88 -12.88
C ILE A 140 7.51 0.07 -13.11
N VAL A 141 7.67 -0.55 -14.27
CA VAL A 141 8.92 -1.26 -14.62
C VAL A 141 10.10 -0.30 -14.66
N LEU A 142 9.93 0.87 -15.29
CA LEU A 142 10.98 1.89 -15.36
C LEU A 142 11.35 2.42 -13.96
N LEU A 143 10.34 2.70 -13.12
CA LEU A 143 10.54 3.08 -11.72
C LEU A 143 11.26 1.97 -10.93
N ASN A 144 10.92 0.71 -11.13
CA ASN A 144 11.59 -0.42 -10.47
C ASN A 144 13.04 -0.60 -10.94
N ILE A 145 13.33 -0.39 -12.23
CA ILE A 145 14.69 -0.44 -12.76
C ILE A 145 15.54 0.68 -12.13
N MET A 146 14.97 1.87 -11.97
CA MET A 146 15.65 3.01 -11.34
C MET A 146 15.80 2.82 -9.83
N ALA A 147 14.79 2.27 -9.15
CA ALA A 147 14.81 1.98 -7.72
C ALA A 147 15.72 0.79 -7.35
N GLY A 148 15.94 -0.13 -8.30
CA GLY A 148 16.64 -1.40 -8.11
C GLY A 148 18.10 -1.30 -7.69
N SER A 149 18.74 -0.12 -7.79
CA SER A 149 20.13 0.08 -7.36
C SER A 149 20.31 0.32 -5.85
N GLN A 150 19.24 0.63 -5.09
CA GLN A 150 19.34 0.87 -3.62
C GLN A 150 18.46 -0.04 -2.75
N GLU A 151 17.41 -0.65 -3.30
CA GLU A 151 16.47 -1.49 -2.53
C GLU A 151 16.95 -2.93 -2.25
N GLU A 152 18.10 -3.37 -2.76
CA GLU A 152 18.66 -4.69 -2.40
C GLU A 152 18.98 -4.84 -0.88
N SER A 153 18.92 -3.77 -0.09
CA SER A 153 18.98 -3.85 1.39
C SER A 153 17.61 -4.02 2.08
N SER A 154 16.49 -3.89 1.36
CA SER A 154 15.13 -3.93 1.92
C SER A 154 14.65 -5.34 2.28
N GLY A 155 15.37 -6.36 1.82
CA GLY A 155 15.14 -7.76 2.16
C GLY A 155 16.10 -8.28 3.21
N VAL A 156 16.22 -7.63 4.38
CA VAL A 156 16.82 -8.32 5.54
C VAL A 156 15.89 -9.47 5.89
N SER A 157 16.16 -10.64 5.31
CA SER A 157 15.74 -11.93 5.83
C SER A 157 16.40 -12.05 7.20
N SER A 158 15.78 -11.40 8.18
CA SER A 158 16.03 -11.59 9.61
C SER A 158 15.45 -12.96 9.99
N THR A 159 15.96 -14.00 9.32
CA THR A 159 16.24 -15.24 10.03
C THR A 159 17.45 -14.92 10.88
N VAL A 160 17.21 -14.20 11.98
CA VAL A 160 18.10 -14.29 13.14
C VAL A 160 18.05 -15.76 13.50
N LYS A 161 18.99 -16.54 12.94
CA LYS A 161 19.27 -17.88 13.40
C LYS A 161 19.54 -17.66 14.87
N GLN A 162 18.65 -18.12 15.75
CA GLN A 162 18.91 -18.05 17.17
C GLN A 162 20.32 -18.62 17.36
N PRO A 163 21.21 -17.92 18.09
CA PRO A 163 22.52 -18.49 18.37
C PRO A 163 22.25 -19.85 18.99
N ASP A 164 22.67 -20.89 18.31
CA ASP A 164 22.54 -22.25 18.81
C ASP A 164 23.57 -22.36 19.93
N ILE A 165 23.10 -22.12 21.16
CA ILE A 165 23.93 -22.07 22.37
C ILE A 165 24.64 -23.42 22.57
N PHE A 166 24.17 -24.48 21.87
CA PHE A 166 24.68 -25.83 21.94
C PHE A 166 25.23 -26.36 20.61
N ALA A 167 25.71 -25.48 19.72
CA ALA A 167 26.39 -25.88 18.50
C ALA A 167 27.68 -26.67 18.81
N GLY A 168 27.57 -28.01 18.84
CA GLY A 168 28.67 -28.92 19.14
C GLY A 168 28.39 -29.95 20.25
N ILE A 169 27.21 -29.92 20.88
CA ILE A 169 26.79 -31.00 21.77
C ILE A 169 26.17 -32.11 20.91
N GLU A 170 26.76 -33.30 20.96
CA GLU A 170 26.19 -34.51 20.34
C GLU A 170 24.86 -34.83 21.03
N VAL A 171 23.76 -34.71 20.28
CA VAL A 171 22.42 -35.08 20.77
C VAL A 171 22.36 -36.60 20.81
N VAL A 172 22.54 -37.17 21.99
CA VAL A 172 22.36 -38.61 22.21
C VAL A 172 20.86 -38.92 22.14
N PRO A 173 20.43 -39.85 21.27
CA PRO A 173 19.02 -40.21 21.19
C PRO A 173 18.55 -40.77 22.54
N SER A 174 17.52 -40.15 23.08
CA SER A 174 16.96 -40.41 24.40
C SER A 174 15.57 -41.03 24.24
N GLU A 175 15.07 -41.80 25.22
CA GLU A 175 13.64 -42.20 25.26
C GLU A 175 12.70 -40.97 25.24
N GLU A 176 13.22 -39.79 25.57
CA GLU A 176 12.53 -38.50 25.49
C GLU A 176 12.37 -37.97 24.05
N ASP A 177 13.01 -38.56 23.03
CA ASP A 177 12.87 -38.14 21.62
C ASP A 177 11.44 -38.28 21.11
N GLU A 178 10.69 -39.28 21.58
CA GLU A 178 9.25 -39.40 21.29
C GLU A 178 8.46 -38.26 21.94
N LEU A 179 8.83 -37.83 23.15
CA LEU A 179 8.22 -36.69 23.83
C LEU A 179 8.55 -35.38 23.11
N PHE A 180 9.79 -35.19 22.65
CA PHE A 180 10.17 -34.04 21.82
C PHE A 180 9.45 -34.02 20.47
N ALA A 181 9.28 -35.18 19.82
CA ALA A 181 8.50 -35.28 18.59
C ALA A 181 7.01 -34.97 18.81
N GLN A 182 6.44 -35.39 19.95
CA GLN A 182 5.08 -35.01 20.35
C GLN A 182 4.98 -33.51 20.65
N LEU A 183 5.99 -32.93 21.30
CA LEU A 183 6.05 -31.50 21.60
C LEU A 183 6.20 -30.67 20.33
N GLU A 184 6.98 -31.13 19.36
CA GLU A 184 7.16 -30.49 18.06
C GLU A 184 5.86 -30.54 17.24
N ARG A 185 5.13 -31.67 17.25
CA ARG A 185 3.78 -31.76 16.68
C ARG A 185 2.79 -30.83 17.40
N ALA A 186 2.83 -30.78 18.73
CA ALA A 186 1.98 -29.90 19.53
C ALA A 186 2.31 -28.42 19.30
N GLU A 187 3.58 -28.06 19.10
CA GLU A 187 4.00 -26.71 18.70
C GLU A 187 3.59 -26.39 17.26
N ALA A 188 3.69 -27.35 16.34
CA ALA A 188 3.23 -27.20 14.96
C ALA A 188 1.72 -26.91 14.92
N ILE A 189 0.93 -27.69 15.66
CA ILE A 189 -0.52 -27.46 15.85
C ILE A 189 -0.75 -26.14 16.60
N GLY A 190 0.10 -25.81 17.56
CA GLY A 190 0.11 -24.55 18.30
C GLY A 190 0.28 -23.33 17.40
N LYS A 191 1.08 -23.41 16.32
CA LYS A 191 1.24 -22.33 15.33
C LYS A 191 -0.09 -22.00 14.65
N TYR A 192 -0.84 -23.01 14.21
CA TYR A 192 -2.18 -22.83 13.62
C TYR A 192 -3.21 -22.37 14.65
N LYS A 193 -3.21 -22.94 15.86
CA LYS A 193 -4.09 -22.50 16.95
C LYS A 193 -3.85 -21.04 17.34
N LYS A 194 -2.60 -20.58 17.29
CA LYS A 194 -2.22 -19.18 17.56
C LYS A 194 -2.63 -18.24 16.44
N PHE A 195 -2.68 -18.72 15.19
CA PHE A 195 -3.27 -18.01 14.04
C PHE A 195 -4.78 -17.83 14.22
N PHE A 196 -5.52 -18.91 14.50
CA PHE A 196 -6.97 -18.86 14.72
C PHE A 196 -7.38 -18.12 15.99
N ARG A 197 -6.57 -18.15 17.05
CA ARG A 197 -6.88 -17.43 18.30
C ARG A 197 -6.76 -15.91 18.15
N ASN A 198 -5.95 -15.40 17.21
CA ASN A 198 -5.74 -13.97 16.99
C ASN A 198 -5.42 -13.67 15.51
N PRO A 199 -6.40 -13.82 14.59
CA PRO A 199 -6.17 -13.62 13.15
C PRO A 199 -5.70 -12.19 12.85
N LEU A 200 -6.25 -11.19 13.55
CA LEU A 200 -5.87 -9.78 13.42
C LEU A 200 -4.37 -9.54 13.62
N LYS A 201 -3.74 -10.22 14.59
CA LYS A 201 -2.30 -10.05 14.86
C LYS A 201 -1.44 -10.68 13.76
N ALA A 202 -1.92 -11.76 13.14
CA ALA A 202 -1.28 -12.37 11.98
C ALA A 202 -1.35 -11.45 10.76
N PHE A 203 -2.49 -10.80 10.52
CA PHE A 203 -2.65 -9.82 9.43
C PHE A 203 -1.72 -8.61 9.59
N PHE A 204 -1.52 -8.10 10.80
CA PHE A 204 -0.52 -7.05 11.05
C PHE A 204 0.91 -7.49 10.83
N LYS A 205 1.22 -8.78 11.03
CA LYS A 205 2.57 -9.31 10.83
C LYS A 205 2.87 -9.59 9.36
N ASN A 206 1.88 -10.07 8.59
CA ASN A 206 1.98 -10.39 7.17
C ASN A 206 0.71 -9.94 6.43
N PRO A 207 0.70 -8.73 5.84
CA PRO A 207 -0.47 -8.18 5.12
C PRO A 207 -0.94 -9.06 3.94
N GLY A 208 -0.04 -9.84 3.33
CA GLY A 208 -0.40 -10.74 2.22
C GLY A 208 -1.47 -11.79 2.58
N TYR A 209 -1.56 -12.21 3.85
CA TYR A 209 -2.62 -13.13 4.27
C TYR A 209 -4.02 -12.51 4.21
N VAL A 210 -4.13 -11.17 4.22
CA VAL A 210 -5.42 -10.49 4.05
C VAL A 210 -5.96 -10.76 2.65
N LEU A 211 -5.09 -10.75 1.63
CA LEU A 211 -5.49 -10.97 0.23
C LEU A 211 -6.04 -12.40 0.02
N LEU A 212 -5.42 -13.39 0.68
CA LEU A 212 -5.88 -14.78 0.64
C LEU A 212 -7.31 -14.94 1.20
N LEU A 213 -7.74 -14.07 2.12
CA LEU A 213 -9.10 -14.04 2.65
C LEU A 213 -10.04 -13.17 1.81
N THR A 214 -9.59 -11.99 1.36
CA THR A 214 -10.46 -11.04 0.66
C THR A 214 -10.79 -11.47 -0.76
N VAL A 215 -9.89 -12.15 -1.49
CA VAL A 215 -10.15 -12.67 -2.84
C VAL A 215 -11.36 -13.62 -2.89
N PRO A 216 -11.41 -14.72 -2.12
CA PRO A 216 -12.57 -15.60 -2.13
C PRO A 216 -13.84 -14.90 -1.63
N ALA A 217 -13.74 -13.99 -0.65
CA ALA A 217 -14.88 -13.20 -0.20
C ALA A 217 -15.44 -12.30 -1.32
N THR A 218 -14.58 -11.70 -2.14
CA THR A 218 -14.99 -10.87 -3.29
C THR A 218 -15.60 -11.70 -4.41
N LEU A 219 -15.07 -12.90 -4.66
CA LEU A 219 -15.64 -13.85 -5.62
C LEU A 219 -17.03 -14.29 -5.19
N ILE A 220 -17.21 -14.62 -3.91
CA ILE A 220 -18.52 -14.96 -3.33
C ILE A 220 -19.49 -13.77 -3.45
N TYR A 221 -19.04 -12.55 -3.15
CA TYR A 221 -19.85 -11.35 -3.32
C TYR A 221 -20.31 -11.16 -4.77
N ILE A 222 -19.40 -11.27 -5.75
CA ILE A 222 -19.71 -11.17 -7.17
C ILE A 222 -20.72 -12.26 -7.56
N LEU A 223 -20.53 -13.51 -7.12
CA LEU A 223 -21.45 -14.61 -7.42
C LEU A 223 -22.85 -14.40 -6.81
N ILE A 224 -22.94 -13.92 -5.57
CA ILE A 224 -24.22 -13.60 -4.91
C ILE A 224 -24.93 -12.48 -5.66
N ASP A 225 -24.23 -11.40 -5.99
CA ASP A 225 -24.84 -10.27 -6.67
C ASP A 225 -25.31 -10.64 -8.10
N VAL A 226 -24.51 -11.43 -8.81
CA VAL A 226 -24.87 -11.99 -10.12
C VAL A 226 -26.09 -12.92 -10.03
N TYR A 227 -26.17 -13.74 -8.98
CA TYR A 227 -27.31 -14.64 -8.74
C TYR A 227 -28.59 -13.87 -8.37
N MET A 228 -28.49 -12.93 -7.42
CA MET A 228 -29.62 -12.14 -6.92
C MET A 228 -30.23 -11.24 -8.01
N LYS A 229 -29.40 -10.69 -8.91
CA LYS A 229 -29.86 -9.88 -10.05
C LYS A 229 -30.41 -10.72 -11.22
N GLY A 230 -30.49 -12.05 -11.09
CA GLY A 230 -31.18 -12.92 -12.04
C GLY A 230 -30.44 -13.21 -13.35
N TYR A 231 -29.15 -12.85 -13.46
CA TYR A 231 -28.35 -13.07 -14.67
C TYR A 231 -28.07 -14.55 -14.97
N LEU A 232 -28.17 -15.40 -13.96
CA LEU A 232 -28.05 -16.86 -14.09
C LEU A 232 -29.41 -17.54 -14.38
N SER A 233 -30.43 -16.78 -14.78
CA SER A 233 -31.69 -17.37 -15.26
C SER A 233 -31.50 -17.87 -16.69
N LEU A 234 -31.91 -19.10 -16.98
CA LEU A 234 -31.85 -19.71 -18.33
C LEU A 234 -32.88 -19.09 -19.31
N GLN A 235 -33.63 -18.07 -18.89
CA GLN A 235 -34.68 -17.38 -19.66
C GLN A 235 -34.25 -16.97 -21.09
N PRO A 236 -33.11 -16.28 -21.31
CA PRO A 236 -32.70 -15.90 -22.67
C PRO A 236 -32.30 -17.10 -23.54
N VAL A 237 -31.80 -18.19 -22.95
CA VAL A 237 -31.49 -19.46 -23.63
C VAL A 237 -32.77 -20.21 -24.01
N ILE A 238 -33.78 -20.20 -23.13
CA ILE A 238 -35.10 -20.79 -23.39
C ILE A 238 -35.84 -19.99 -24.47
N ALA A 239 -35.72 -18.66 -24.50
CA ALA A 239 -36.30 -17.80 -25.53
C ALA A 239 -35.68 -18.02 -26.94
N THR A 240 -34.40 -18.38 -27.00
CA THR A 240 -33.72 -18.75 -28.26
C THR A 240 -34.10 -20.14 -28.75
N VAL A 241 -34.19 -21.12 -27.84
CA VAL A 241 -34.58 -22.50 -28.18
C VAL A 241 -36.07 -22.62 -28.54
N SER A 242 -36.93 -21.75 -28.00
CA SER A 242 -38.37 -21.72 -28.30
C SER A 242 -38.73 -20.97 -29.60
N GLY A 243 -37.75 -20.41 -30.32
CA GLY A 243 -37.98 -19.78 -31.63
C GLY A 243 -38.70 -18.43 -31.59
N ILE A 244 -38.83 -17.80 -30.42
CA ILE A 244 -39.53 -16.50 -30.25
C ILE A 244 -38.63 -15.30 -30.61
N ALA A 245 -37.31 -15.50 -30.69
CA ALA A 245 -36.34 -14.46 -31.06
C ALA A 245 -35.92 -14.57 -32.54
N SER A 246 -36.74 -14.06 -33.47
CA SER A 246 -36.40 -14.00 -34.90
C SER A 246 -35.47 -12.84 -35.30
N ASN A 247 -35.05 -12.01 -34.33
CA ASN A 247 -34.24 -10.83 -34.59
C ASN A 247 -32.88 -10.98 -33.88
N ALA A 248 -31.80 -11.03 -34.65
CA ALA A 248 -30.42 -11.11 -34.17
C ALA A 248 -30.01 -9.97 -33.20
N SER A 249 -30.85 -8.93 -33.06
CA SER A 249 -30.69 -7.83 -32.09
C SER A 249 -31.11 -8.18 -30.66
N THR A 250 -31.75 -9.33 -30.41
CA THR A 250 -32.15 -9.79 -29.06
C THR A 250 -31.14 -10.72 -28.39
N MET A 251 -29.91 -10.79 -28.89
CA MET A 251 -28.75 -11.22 -28.09
C MET A 251 -28.33 -10.12 -27.11
N ALA A 252 -29.28 -9.55 -26.38
CA ALA A 252 -28.98 -8.70 -25.25
C ALA A 252 -28.60 -9.64 -24.09
N PHE A 253 -27.31 -10.00 -24.03
CA PHE A 253 -26.71 -10.21 -22.72
C PHE A 253 -27.17 -9.03 -21.85
N PRO A 254 -27.79 -9.26 -20.68
CA PRO A 254 -28.12 -8.18 -19.77
C PRO A 254 -26.87 -7.34 -19.60
N ALA A 255 -26.97 -6.11 -20.07
CA ALA A 255 -25.84 -5.43 -20.67
C ALA A 255 -24.74 -5.12 -19.64
N LEU A 256 -23.49 -5.12 -20.10
CA LEU A 256 -22.24 -4.96 -19.33
C LEU A 256 -22.27 -3.80 -18.31
N TYR A 257 -23.17 -2.82 -18.51
CA TYR A 257 -23.43 -1.69 -17.62
C TYR A 257 -23.76 -2.07 -16.16
N ILE A 258 -24.42 -3.22 -15.90
CA ILE A 258 -24.82 -3.60 -14.52
C ILE A 258 -23.69 -4.34 -13.77
N LEU A 259 -22.65 -4.76 -14.49
CA LEU A 259 -21.48 -5.40 -13.91
C LEU A 259 -20.49 -4.38 -13.33
N ASP A 260 -20.51 -3.14 -13.81
CA ASP A 260 -19.53 -2.12 -13.43
C ASP A 260 -19.58 -1.75 -11.95
N ASP A 261 -20.79 -1.55 -11.38
CA ASP A 261 -20.96 -1.30 -9.94
C ASP A 261 -20.45 -2.48 -9.09
N VAL A 262 -20.64 -3.70 -9.58
CA VAL A 262 -20.20 -4.94 -8.92
C VAL A 262 -18.69 -5.05 -8.95
N ILE A 263 -18.07 -4.70 -10.08
CA ILE A 263 -16.61 -4.69 -10.26
C ILE A 263 -15.98 -3.64 -9.37
N VAL A 264 -16.49 -2.40 -9.36
CA VAL A 264 -15.96 -1.31 -8.55
C VAL A 264 -16.10 -1.65 -7.06
N PHE A 265 -17.30 -2.05 -6.61
CA PHE A 265 -17.50 -2.44 -5.22
C PHE A 265 -16.67 -3.66 -4.82
N GLY A 266 -16.57 -4.67 -5.70
CA GLY A 266 -15.70 -5.83 -5.53
C GLY A 266 -14.23 -5.43 -5.36
N MET A 267 -13.74 -4.49 -6.16
CA MET A 267 -12.40 -3.92 -6.01
C MET A 267 -12.22 -3.27 -4.62
N PHE A 268 -13.19 -2.48 -4.13
CA PHE A 268 -13.12 -1.89 -2.79
C PHE A 268 -13.09 -2.94 -1.68
N VAL A 269 -13.96 -3.95 -1.74
CA VAL A 269 -14.01 -5.04 -0.75
C VAL A 269 -12.68 -5.81 -0.74
N MET A 270 -12.05 -6.00 -1.91
CA MET A 270 -10.76 -6.68 -2.03
C MET A 270 -9.60 -5.86 -1.46
N LEU A 271 -9.48 -4.61 -1.89
CA LEU A 271 -8.27 -3.81 -1.72
C LEU A 271 -8.28 -2.94 -0.45
N VAL A 272 -9.43 -2.49 0.04
CA VAL A 272 -9.50 -1.62 1.23
C VAL A 272 -8.94 -2.30 2.48
N PRO A 273 -9.34 -3.55 2.84
CA PRO A 273 -8.79 -4.21 4.02
C PRO A 273 -7.28 -4.43 3.88
N PHE A 274 -6.83 -4.90 2.72
CA PHE A 274 -5.41 -5.09 2.44
C PHE A 274 -4.61 -3.80 2.63
N THR A 275 -5.07 -2.71 2.01
CA THR A 275 -4.44 -1.39 2.08
C THR A 275 -4.39 -0.87 3.52
N TYR A 276 -5.46 -1.06 4.31
CA TYR A 276 -5.50 -0.66 5.71
C TYR A 276 -4.44 -1.36 6.56
N PHE A 277 -4.34 -2.69 6.46
CA PHE A 277 -3.35 -3.46 7.23
C PHE A 277 -1.92 -3.17 6.78
N TYR A 278 -1.69 -3.02 5.47
CA TYR A 278 -0.40 -2.64 4.91
C TYR A 278 0.04 -1.27 5.41
N GLU A 279 -0.80 -0.24 5.24
CA GLU A 279 -0.49 1.14 5.63
C GLU A 279 -0.26 1.26 7.14
N LYS A 280 -1.05 0.56 7.97
CA LYS A 280 -0.88 0.58 9.43
C LYS A 280 0.43 -0.06 9.88
N ARG A 281 0.87 -1.14 9.22
CA ARG A 281 2.20 -1.73 9.44
C ARG A 281 3.29 -0.75 9.04
N THR A 282 3.19 -0.16 7.85
CA THR A 282 4.19 0.77 7.31
C THR A 282 4.32 2.02 8.19
N ARG A 283 3.21 2.61 8.64
CA ARG A 283 3.21 3.75 9.57
C ARG A 283 3.88 3.40 10.89
N ARG A 284 3.62 2.22 11.45
CA ARG A 284 4.27 1.77 12.69
C ARG A 284 5.79 1.67 12.52
N ILE A 285 6.27 1.12 11.40
CA ILE A 285 7.70 1.03 11.09
C ILE A 285 8.30 2.44 10.97
N LYS A 286 7.68 3.33 10.18
CA LYS A 286 8.12 4.72 10.02
C LYS A 286 8.25 5.46 11.35
N ASN A 287 7.25 5.33 12.23
CA ASN A 287 7.26 5.99 13.54
C ASN A 287 8.36 5.43 14.46
N ILE A 288 8.67 4.14 14.37
CA ILE A 288 9.75 3.54 15.16
C ILE A 288 11.11 4.06 14.67
N GLU A 289 11.30 4.16 13.35
CA GLU A 289 12.55 4.66 12.76
C GLU A 289 12.75 6.16 13.00
N SER A 290 11.69 6.98 13.03
CA SER A 290 11.81 8.42 13.28
C SER A 290 12.21 8.76 14.71
N GLU A 291 11.89 7.90 15.68
CA GLU A 291 12.22 8.10 17.10
C GLU A 291 13.60 7.52 17.47
N MET A 292 14.17 6.68 16.61
CA MET A 292 15.45 6.00 16.86
C MET A 292 16.65 6.95 16.97
N PRO A 293 16.84 7.96 16.08
CA PRO A 293 17.95 8.90 16.19
C PRO A 293 17.95 9.63 17.52
N GLU A 294 16.78 10.08 17.98
CA GLU A 294 16.63 10.79 19.24
C GLU A 294 16.96 9.89 20.44
N PHE A 295 16.54 8.63 20.41
CA PHE A 295 16.92 7.66 21.43
C PHE A 295 18.43 7.45 21.49
N LEU A 296 19.09 7.28 20.34
CA LEU A 296 20.54 7.09 20.24
C LEU A 296 21.32 8.33 20.66
N ARG A 297 20.89 9.51 20.24
CA ARG A 297 21.47 10.80 20.64
C ARG A 297 21.45 10.99 22.15
N ARG A 298 20.36 10.59 22.80
CA ARG A 298 20.24 10.59 24.27
C ARG A 298 21.16 9.59 24.93
N LEU A 299 21.28 8.37 24.39
CA LEU A 299 22.24 7.39 24.91
C LEU A 299 23.68 7.90 24.80
N ALA A 300 24.02 8.50 23.66
CA ALA A 300 25.34 9.09 23.41
C ALA A 300 25.64 10.23 24.37
N SER A 301 24.72 11.19 24.55
CA SER A 301 24.93 12.33 25.45
C SER A 301 25.00 11.93 26.93
N MET A 302 24.18 10.97 27.37
CA MET A 302 24.26 10.43 28.72
C MET A 302 25.56 9.66 28.96
N ASN A 303 26.04 8.91 27.97
CA ASN A 303 27.31 8.22 28.05
C ASN A 303 28.50 9.18 28.04
N GLU A 304 28.41 10.28 27.29
CA GLU A 304 29.38 11.38 27.31
C GLU A 304 29.48 12.02 28.70
N ALA A 305 28.36 12.14 29.40
CA ALA A 305 28.28 12.57 30.80
C ALA A 305 28.77 11.50 31.81
N GLY A 306 29.27 10.35 31.34
CA GLY A 306 29.87 9.30 32.17
C GLY A 306 28.93 8.19 32.63
N LEU A 307 27.67 8.17 32.18
CA LEU A 307 26.76 7.07 32.50
C LEU A 307 27.12 5.81 31.68
N THR A 308 27.07 4.64 32.32
CA THR A 308 27.19 3.36 31.61
C THR A 308 26.01 3.17 30.65
N LEU A 309 26.18 2.40 29.58
CA LEU A 309 25.11 2.11 28.61
C LEU A 309 23.82 1.63 29.31
N THR A 310 23.96 0.76 30.30
CA THR A 310 22.86 0.24 31.12
C THR A 310 22.12 1.34 31.88
N SER A 311 22.86 2.25 32.53
CA SER A 311 22.29 3.39 33.26
C SER A 311 21.65 4.41 32.31
N SER A 312 22.23 4.62 31.12
CA SER A 312 21.65 5.46 30.07
C SER A 312 20.33 4.90 29.55
N ILE A 313 20.22 3.58 29.36
CA ILE A 313 18.95 2.91 29.02
C ILE A 313 17.93 3.11 30.13
N ARG A 314 18.31 2.96 31.40
CA ARG A 314 17.42 3.20 32.56
C ARG A 314 16.91 4.65 32.59
N ALA A 315 17.79 5.61 32.39
CA ALA A 315 17.47 7.03 32.41
C ALA A 315 16.56 7.43 31.24
N SER A 316 16.71 6.78 30.08
CA SER A 316 15.85 7.01 28.91
C SER A 316 14.37 6.65 29.14
N LEU A 317 14.04 5.82 30.14
CA LEU A 317 12.64 5.49 30.49
C LEU A 317 11.85 6.68 31.03
N LYS A 318 12.52 7.70 31.57
CA LYS A 318 11.87 8.94 32.03
C LYS A 318 11.53 9.86 30.85
N SER A 319 12.10 9.59 29.67
CA SER A 319 11.91 10.37 28.47
C SER A 319 10.70 9.89 27.67
N LYS A 320 9.92 10.82 27.13
CA LYS A 320 8.82 10.50 26.21
C LYS A 320 9.38 10.29 24.80
N LEU A 321 9.65 9.04 24.42
CA LEU A 321 10.16 8.63 23.09
C LEU A 321 9.05 8.02 22.20
N GLY A 322 7.83 8.58 22.30
CA GLY A 322 6.69 8.20 21.49
C GLY A 322 6.40 6.69 21.46
N VAL A 323 6.45 6.11 20.25
CA VAL A 323 6.16 4.69 20.01
C VAL A 323 7.23 3.73 20.54
N LEU A 324 8.44 4.25 20.82
CA LEU A 324 9.60 3.46 21.22
C LEU A 324 9.62 3.18 22.74
N ASP A 325 8.90 3.98 23.55
CA ASP A 325 8.82 3.82 25.01
C ASP A 325 8.50 2.38 25.43
N ARG A 326 7.57 1.74 24.72
CA ARG A 326 7.18 0.35 25.00
C ARG A 326 8.33 -0.63 24.81
N GLU A 327 9.14 -0.45 23.75
CA GLU A 327 10.23 -1.37 23.45
C GLU A 327 11.46 -1.07 24.31
N ILE A 328 11.73 0.19 24.68
CA ILE A 328 12.78 0.57 25.64
C ILE A 328 12.44 0.04 27.03
N ARG A 329 11.18 0.14 27.47
CA ARG A 329 10.72 -0.43 28.75
C ARG A 329 10.87 -1.94 28.80
N ARG A 330 10.66 -2.63 27.68
CA ARG A 330 10.94 -4.06 27.57
C ARG A 330 12.44 -4.35 27.63
N MET A 331 13.26 -3.56 26.94
CA MET A 331 14.72 -3.71 26.98
C MET A 331 15.25 -3.52 28.40
N TRP A 332 14.75 -2.52 29.14
CA TRP A 332 15.06 -2.37 30.55
C TRP A 332 14.60 -3.57 31.39
N LYS A 333 13.39 -4.09 31.15
CA LYS A 333 12.91 -5.31 31.83
C LYS A 333 13.79 -6.54 31.57
N ASP A 334 14.26 -6.71 30.33
CA ASP A 334 15.19 -7.79 29.97
C ASP A 334 16.46 -7.68 30.84
N ILE A 335 17.00 -6.46 31.00
CA ILE A 335 18.18 -6.18 31.85
C ILE A 335 17.87 -6.39 33.34
N GLU A 336 16.73 -5.90 33.82
CA GLU A 336 16.30 -6.04 35.22
C GLU A 336 16.11 -7.51 35.62
N TRP A 337 15.75 -8.37 34.67
CA TRP A 337 15.65 -9.82 34.83
C TRP A 337 16.98 -10.56 34.64
N GLY A 338 18.10 -9.84 34.51
CA GLY A 338 19.45 -10.42 34.50
C GLY A 338 20.04 -10.67 33.12
N ALA A 339 19.38 -10.27 32.02
CA ALA A 339 20.01 -10.32 30.70
C ALA A 339 21.13 -9.27 30.59
N THR A 340 22.17 -9.57 29.83
CA THR A 340 23.23 -8.60 29.53
C THR A 340 22.69 -7.46 28.66
N THR A 341 23.33 -6.29 28.70
CA THR A 341 22.96 -5.15 27.86
C THR A 341 23.01 -5.49 26.37
N SER A 342 24.02 -6.25 25.95
CA SER A 342 24.15 -6.76 24.58
C SER A 342 22.99 -7.68 24.18
N GLU A 343 22.58 -8.62 25.05
CA GLU A 343 21.43 -9.49 24.79
C GLU A 343 20.10 -8.73 24.75
N ALA A 344 19.91 -7.77 25.66
CA ALA A 344 18.71 -6.94 25.69
C ALA A 344 18.58 -6.09 24.41
N MET A 345 19.69 -5.55 23.91
CA MET A 345 19.75 -4.84 22.63
C MET A 345 19.51 -5.79 21.44
N ALA A 346 20.07 -6.99 21.43
CA ALA A 346 19.82 -7.99 20.38
C ALA A 346 18.34 -8.43 20.34
N ARG A 347 17.72 -8.59 21.52
CA ARG A 347 16.27 -8.86 21.58
C ARG A 347 15.45 -7.66 21.12
N PHE A 348 15.89 -6.43 21.40
CA PHE A 348 15.26 -5.20 20.89
C PHE A 348 15.33 -5.13 19.36
N GLU A 349 16.49 -5.41 18.78
CA GLU A 349 16.71 -5.52 17.33
C GLU A 349 15.72 -6.49 16.68
N GLY A 350 15.62 -7.72 17.22
CA GLY A 350 14.70 -8.76 16.74
C GLY A 350 13.20 -8.44 16.92
N ARG A 351 12.85 -7.43 17.73
CA ARG A 351 11.48 -6.92 17.91
C ARG A 351 11.16 -5.75 16.99
N ALA A 352 12.10 -4.83 16.80
CA ALA A 352 11.94 -3.64 15.97
C ALA A 352 12.01 -3.98 14.47
N ARG A 353 12.92 -4.89 14.07
CA ARG A 353 13.06 -5.46 12.73
C ARG A 353 13.02 -4.44 11.58
N THR A 354 13.80 -3.37 11.71
CA THR A 354 14.06 -2.47 10.58
C THR A 354 15.53 -2.47 10.24
N VAL A 355 15.87 -2.18 8.98
CA VAL A 355 17.26 -2.24 8.48
C VAL A 355 18.15 -1.26 9.27
N MET A 356 17.69 -0.02 9.40
CA MET A 356 18.35 1.03 10.17
C MET A 356 18.61 0.60 11.61
N ILE A 357 17.57 0.14 12.33
CA ILE A 357 17.71 -0.26 13.73
C ILE A 357 18.63 -1.46 13.86
N THR A 358 18.55 -2.41 12.94
CA THR A 358 19.40 -3.61 12.93
C THR A 358 20.87 -3.24 12.80
N ARG A 359 21.21 -2.41 11.81
CA ARG A 359 22.58 -1.95 11.55
C ARG A 359 23.15 -1.16 12.73
N THR A 360 22.42 -0.16 13.22
CA THR A 360 22.91 0.71 14.28
C THR A 360 22.99 -0.01 15.63
N THR A 361 22.02 -0.87 15.94
CA THR A 361 22.03 -1.66 17.19
C THR A 361 23.14 -2.71 17.16
N THR A 362 23.36 -3.40 16.05
CA THR A 362 24.46 -4.37 15.89
C THR A 362 25.82 -3.70 16.10
N LEU A 363 26.02 -2.50 15.54
CA LEU A 363 27.24 -1.73 15.70
C LEU A 363 27.52 -1.42 17.18
N ILE A 364 26.48 -0.99 17.93
CA ILE A 364 26.61 -0.71 19.37
C ILE A 364 26.88 -1.98 20.18
N ILE A 365 26.17 -3.08 19.89
CA ILE A 365 26.39 -4.37 20.57
C ILE A 365 27.84 -4.83 20.41
N LYS A 366 28.35 -4.80 19.17
CA LYS A 366 29.71 -5.27 18.87
C LYS A 366 30.79 -4.38 19.45
N ALA A 367 30.55 -3.08 19.54
CA ALA A 367 31.45 -2.18 20.25
C ALA A 367 31.45 -2.43 21.76
N ASN A 368 30.27 -2.62 22.36
CA ASN A 368 30.14 -2.88 23.80
C ASN A 368 30.76 -4.23 24.23
N GLU A 369 30.84 -5.21 23.33
CA GLU A 369 31.56 -6.46 23.54
C GLU A 369 33.10 -6.29 23.44
N ALA A 370 33.58 -5.30 22.70
CA ALA A 370 35.00 -5.14 22.36
C ALA A 370 35.72 -4.07 23.17
N VAL A 371 35.02 -3.01 23.60
CA VAL A 371 35.60 -1.82 24.23
C VAL A 371 34.78 -1.42 25.45
N SER A 372 35.46 -0.97 26.52
CA SER A 372 34.83 -0.48 27.75
C SER A 372 34.29 0.95 27.62
N ASP A 373 34.94 1.80 26.82
CA ASP A 373 34.45 3.13 26.44
C ASP A 373 33.83 3.10 25.04
N ILE A 374 32.51 3.22 24.99
CA ILE A 374 31.73 3.21 23.75
C ILE A 374 31.28 4.61 23.32
N ARG A 375 31.75 5.69 23.97
CA ARG A 375 31.30 7.06 23.72
C ARG A 375 31.35 7.44 22.25
N MET A 376 32.51 7.28 21.62
CA MET A 376 32.71 7.60 20.21
C MET A 376 31.83 6.74 19.29
N VAL A 377 31.63 5.46 19.65
CA VAL A 377 30.77 4.56 18.86
C VAL A 377 29.31 4.98 18.95
N LEU A 378 28.81 5.33 20.13
CA LEU A 378 27.44 5.84 20.31
C LEU A 378 27.22 7.14 19.54
N GLN A 379 28.22 8.03 19.51
CA GLN A 379 28.17 9.26 18.70
C GLN A 379 28.11 8.95 17.21
N ILE A 380 28.96 8.04 16.70
CA ILE A 380 28.94 7.60 15.30
C ILE A 380 27.59 6.94 14.96
N ALA A 381 27.06 6.09 15.84
CA ALA A 381 25.78 5.42 15.68
C ALA A 381 24.60 6.41 15.63
N ALA A 382 24.64 7.44 16.48
CA ALA A 382 23.63 8.49 16.49
C ALA A 382 23.70 9.36 15.21
N ALA A 383 24.91 9.72 14.78
CA ALA A 383 25.12 10.48 13.54
C ALA A 383 24.70 9.70 12.29
N ASP A 384 25.01 8.39 12.21
CA ASP A 384 24.56 7.48 11.15
C ASP A 384 23.02 7.41 11.11
N ALA A 385 22.39 7.26 12.28
CA ALA A 385 20.94 7.24 12.38
C ALA A 385 20.29 8.58 11.96
N GLU A 386 20.89 9.71 12.32
CA GLU A 386 20.43 11.04 11.96
C GLU A 386 20.57 11.32 10.47
N ALA A 387 21.72 10.99 9.87
CA ALA A 387 21.95 11.09 8.43
C ALA A 387 20.95 10.24 7.64
N ALA A 388 20.75 8.97 8.05
CA ALA A 388 19.76 8.09 7.43
C ALA A 388 18.33 8.63 7.56
N HIS A 389 17.98 9.22 8.71
CA HIS A 389 16.68 9.83 8.93
C HIS A 389 16.47 11.07 8.05
N ARG A 390 17.48 11.96 7.96
CA ARG A 390 17.47 13.16 7.13
C ARG A 390 17.28 12.83 5.66
N LEU A 391 18.08 11.90 5.13
CA LEU A 391 17.96 11.41 3.75
C LEU A 391 16.54 10.92 3.45
N LYS A 392 15.98 10.09 4.34
CA LYS A 392 14.61 9.57 4.19
C LYS A 392 13.55 10.67 4.24
N GLN A 393 13.72 11.69 5.08
CA GLN A 393 12.81 12.82 5.19
C GLN A 393 12.85 13.68 3.93
N ASN A 394 14.05 14.00 3.42
CA ASN A 394 14.25 14.74 2.18
C ASN A 394 13.58 14.00 1.00
N ARG A 395 13.78 12.68 0.91
CA ARG A 395 13.10 11.85 -0.09
C ARG A 395 11.58 11.93 0.02
N PHE A 396 11.02 11.85 1.22
CA PHE A 396 9.56 11.93 1.38
C PHE A 396 9.00 13.30 0.99
N SER A 397 9.70 14.39 1.33
CA SER A 397 9.29 15.75 0.95
C SER A 397 9.26 15.92 -0.56
N ASN A 398 10.37 15.61 -1.24
CA ASN A 398 10.49 15.78 -2.68
C ASN A 398 9.52 14.83 -3.44
N MET A 399 9.35 13.60 -2.95
CA MET A 399 8.40 12.67 -3.56
C MET A 399 6.93 13.05 -3.30
N ALA A 400 6.62 13.76 -2.22
CA ALA A 400 5.26 14.23 -1.97
C ALA A 400 4.81 15.26 -3.02
N GLU A 401 5.71 16.11 -3.50
CA GLU A 401 5.44 17.08 -4.58
C GLU A 401 5.00 16.35 -5.86
N TYR A 402 5.74 15.33 -6.30
CA TYR A 402 5.36 14.55 -7.48
C TYR A 402 4.04 13.79 -7.32
N VAL A 403 3.78 13.23 -6.13
CA VAL A 403 2.48 12.62 -5.83
C VAL A 403 1.35 13.64 -5.98
N MET A 404 1.52 14.87 -5.48
CA MET A 404 0.53 15.93 -5.62
C MET A 404 0.29 16.32 -7.09
N ILE A 405 1.34 16.38 -7.92
CA ILE A 405 1.20 16.66 -9.35
C ILE A 405 0.40 15.54 -10.06
N ILE A 406 0.62 14.27 -9.70
CA ILE A 406 -0.16 13.15 -10.25
C ILE A 406 -1.65 13.28 -9.87
N TYR A 407 -1.94 13.68 -8.63
CA TYR A 407 -3.31 13.97 -8.20
C TYR A 407 -3.94 15.10 -9.02
N LEU A 408 -3.23 16.21 -9.18
CA LEU A 408 -3.70 17.35 -9.98
C LEU A 408 -4.00 16.91 -11.42
N SER A 409 -3.12 16.14 -12.02
CA SER A 409 -3.27 15.64 -13.40
C SER A 409 -4.48 14.72 -13.55
N PHE A 410 -4.72 13.85 -12.56
CA PHE A 410 -5.92 13.02 -12.51
C PHE A 410 -7.20 13.87 -12.38
N PHE A 411 -7.19 14.92 -11.54
CA PHE A 411 -8.35 15.80 -11.42
C PHE A 411 -8.63 16.59 -12.69
N VAL A 412 -7.59 17.07 -13.39
CA VAL A 412 -7.73 17.71 -14.70
C VAL A 412 -8.31 16.72 -15.72
N PHE A 413 -7.80 15.47 -15.74
CA PHE A 413 -8.34 14.41 -16.58
C PHE A 413 -9.82 14.15 -16.29
N LEU A 414 -10.16 13.93 -15.01
CA LEU A 414 -11.53 13.70 -14.56
C LEU A 414 -12.43 14.87 -14.93
N PHE A 415 -11.97 16.11 -14.76
CA PHE A 415 -12.74 17.32 -15.09
C PHE A 415 -13.03 17.41 -16.58
N ILE A 416 -12.02 17.25 -17.44
CA ILE A 416 -12.20 17.33 -18.90
C ILE A 416 -13.14 16.21 -19.38
N VAL A 417 -12.94 14.99 -18.89
CA VAL A 417 -13.79 13.86 -19.26
C VAL A 417 -15.23 14.05 -18.75
N TYR A 418 -15.41 14.60 -17.55
CA TYR A 418 -16.74 14.93 -17.02
C TYR A 418 -17.46 15.98 -17.87
N VAL A 419 -16.77 17.06 -18.24
CA VAL A 419 -17.32 18.11 -19.11
C VAL A 419 -17.69 17.52 -20.47
N LEU A 420 -16.81 16.70 -21.05
CA LEU A 420 -17.05 16.02 -22.31
C LEU A 420 -18.32 15.16 -22.22
N ALA A 421 -18.40 14.27 -21.22
CA ALA A 421 -19.56 13.40 -21.01
C ALA A 421 -20.88 14.19 -20.82
N ALA A 422 -20.86 15.30 -20.08
CA ALA A 422 -22.03 16.15 -19.86
C ALA A 422 -22.54 16.80 -21.16
N HIS A 423 -21.63 17.25 -22.03
CA HIS A 423 -22.00 17.77 -23.35
C HIS A 423 -22.60 16.70 -24.26
N PHE A 424 -22.08 15.46 -24.20
CA PHE A 424 -22.62 14.34 -24.98
C PHE A 424 -24.05 13.97 -24.59
N VAL A 425 -24.38 13.98 -23.29
CA VAL A 425 -25.77 13.76 -22.84
C VAL A 425 -26.73 14.77 -23.45
N SER A 426 -26.30 16.02 -23.60
CA SER A 426 -27.12 17.09 -24.18
C SER A 426 -27.27 16.97 -25.71
N MET A 427 -26.41 16.18 -26.36
CA MET A 427 -26.38 16.04 -27.81
C MET A 427 -27.26 14.90 -28.34
N VAL A 428 -27.72 14.00 -27.45
CA VAL A 428 -28.65 12.92 -27.82
C VAL A 428 -30.04 13.54 -28.03
N PRO A 429 -30.61 13.47 -29.25
CA PRO A 429 -31.97 13.94 -29.49
C PRO A 429 -32.97 13.05 -28.74
N VAL A 430 -33.72 13.65 -27.81
CA VAL A 430 -34.77 12.96 -27.04
C VAL A 430 -36.13 13.30 -27.67
N GLY A 431 -36.79 12.32 -28.30
CA GLY A 431 -38.18 12.39 -28.77
C GLY A 431 -38.44 11.76 -30.14
N ASP A 432 -39.74 11.57 -30.48
CA ASP A 432 -40.33 11.04 -31.74
C ASP A 432 -39.90 11.74 -33.06
N ALA A 433 -38.86 12.57 -33.02
CA ALA A 433 -38.28 13.23 -34.19
C ALA A 433 -37.50 12.27 -35.10
N THR A 434 -37.48 10.97 -34.82
CA THR A 434 -36.81 9.94 -35.63
C THR A 434 -37.61 9.55 -36.87
N GLU A 435 -38.90 9.89 -36.96
CA GLU A 435 -39.77 9.43 -38.03
C GLU A 435 -39.67 10.23 -39.35
N ASN A 436 -38.96 11.38 -39.38
CA ASN A 436 -38.84 12.23 -40.59
C ASN A 436 -37.39 12.64 -40.93
N LEU A 437 -36.38 11.89 -40.49
CA LEU A 437 -34.99 12.27 -40.70
C LEU A 437 -34.51 11.95 -42.14
N SER A 438 -33.97 12.96 -42.84
CA SER A 438 -33.39 12.80 -44.18
C SER A 438 -32.14 11.91 -44.15
N GLU A 439 -31.78 11.31 -45.29
CA GLU A 439 -30.64 10.37 -45.44
C GLU A 439 -29.30 10.91 -44.91
N GLY A 440 -29.08 12.23 -44.91
CA GLY A 440 -27.88 12.86 -44.34
C GLY A 440 -27.79 12.76 -42.80
N MET A 441 -28.89 12.44 -42.15
CA MET A 441 -29.04 12.37 -40.70
C MET A 441 -29.08 10.91 -40.18
N SER A 442 -29.16 9.94 -41.09
CA SER A 442 -28.94 8.51 -40.79
C SER A 442 -27.51 8.23 -40.31
N MET A 443 -26.53 9.10 -40.62
CA MET A 443 -25.17 9.00 -40.09
C MET A 443 -25.12 9.22 -38.56
N LEU A 444 -26.01 10.06 -38.02
CA LEU A 444 -26.14 10.26 -36.58
C LEU A 444 -26.86 9.09 -35.88
N ALA A 445 -27.64 8.29 -36.61
CA ALA A 445 -28.39 7.16 -36.05
C ALA A 445 -27.49 5.95 -35.68
N GLN A 446 -26.26 5.91 -36.19
CA GLN A 446 -25.25 4.91 -35.79
C GLN A 446 -24.39 5.36 -34.59
N TYR A 447 -24.57 6.59 -34.11
CA TYR A 447 -23.82 7.12 -32.99
C TYR A 447 -24.45 6.71 -31.65
N ASP A 448 -23.86 5.71 -31.00
CA ASP A 448 -24.29 5.24 -29.68
C ASP A 448 -23.62 6.06 -28.56
N ALA A 449 -24.26 7.17 -28.21
CA ALA A 449 -23.76 8.09 -27.17
C ALA A 449 -23.57 7.40 -25.81
N ASP A 450 -24.41 6.43 -25.47
CA ASP A 450 -24.35 5.72 -24.19
C ASP A 450 -23.08 4.87 -24.09
N ARG A 451 -22.66 4.24 -25.19
CA ARG A 451 -21.39 3.51 -25.24
C ARG A 451 -20.18 4.43 -25.11
N TYR A 452 -20.20 5.63 -25.69
CA TYR A 452 -19.11 6.59 -25.51
C TYR A 452 -19.02 7.08 -24.06
N ILE A 453 -20.15 7.41 -23.43
CA ILE A 453 -20.18 7.81 -22.01
C ILE A 453 -19.66 6.68 -21.10
N LEU A 454 -20.03 5.42 -21.38
CA LEU A 454 -19.52 4.26 -20.67
C LEU A 454 -17.99 4.13 -20.80
N LEU A 455 -17.46 4.24 -22.02
CA LEU A 455 -16.01 4.17 -22.25
C LEU A 455 -15.28 5.31 -21.56
N MET A 456 -15.84 6.53 -21.55
CA MET A 456 -15.29 7.65 -20.76
C MET A 456 -15.25 7.34 -19.27
N PHE A 457 -16.31 6.74 -18.73
CA PHE A 457 -16.34 6.30 -17.34
C PHE A 457 -15.23 5.26 -17.06
N HIS A 458 -15.12 4.22 -17.89
CA HIS A 458 -14.05 3.23 -17.76
C HIS A 458 -12.65 3.85 -17.90
N ALA A 459 -12.48 4.83 -18.78
CA ALA A 459 -11.23 5.58 -18.92
C ALA A 459 -10.84 6.24 -17.59
N THR A 460 -11.77 6.89 -16.89
CA THR A 460 -11.49 7.52 -15.60
C THR A 460 -11.21 6.52 -14.48
N LEU A 461 -11.90 5.37 -14.45
CA LEU A 461 -11.65 4.32 -13.47
C LEU A 461 -10.27 3.69 -13.66
N VAL A 462 -9.95 3.29 -14.90
CA VAL A 462 -8.67 2.68 -15.25
C VAL A 462 -7.54 3.67 -15.03
N GLN A 463 -7.69 4.92 -15.48
CA GLN A 463 -6.68 5.96 -15.30
C GLN A 463 -6.48 6.31 -13.83
N GLY A 464 -7.55 6.42 -13.04
CA GLY A 464 -7.46 6.68 -11.60
C GLY A 464 -6.80 5.54 -10.83
N PHE A 465 -7.13 4.30 -11.16
CA PHE A 465 -6.47 3.13 -10.57
C PHE A 465 -4.98 3.11 -10.90
N CYS A 466 -4.65 3.26 -12.19
CA CYS A 466 -3.28 3.23 -12.70
C CYS A 466 -2.41 4.39 -12.17
N SER A 467 -2.91 5.63 -12.26
CA SER A 467 -2.21 6.81 -11.75
C SER A 467 -2.00 6.75 -10.24
N GLY A 468 -2.94 6.16 -9.50
CA GLY A 468 -2.77 5.91 -8.06
C GLY A 468 -1.66 4.91 -7.75
N LEU A 469 -1.46 3.87 -8.58
CA LEU A 469 -0.37 2.91 -8.40
C LEU A 469 0.99 3.61 -8.60
N VAL A 470 1.11 4.40 -9.66
CA VAL A 470 2.31 5.19 -9.96
C VAL A 470 2.60 6.19 -8.83
N ALA A 471 1.58 6.90 -8.33
CA ALA A 471 1.73 7.81 -7.20
C ALA A 471 2.34 7.13 -5.96
N GLY A 472 1.90 5.91 -5.60
CA GLY A 472 2.50 5.21 -4.46
C GLY A 472 3.86 4.60 -4.73
N ALA A 473 4.11 4.13 -5.96
CA ALA A 473 5.44 3.66 -6.38
C ALA A 473 6.46 4.79 -6.23
N MET A 474 6.14 6.00 -6.67
CA MET A 474 6.99 7.18 -6.50
C MET A 474 7.08 7.64 -5.04
N GLY A 475 5.95 7.76 -4.33
CA GLY A 475 5.93 8.30 -2.97
C GLY A 475 6.58 7.41 -1.90
N SER A 476 6.56 6.09 -2.07
CA SER A 476 6.96 5.13 -1.04
C SER A 476 8.02 4.12 -1.45
N GLY A 477 8.37 4.04 -2.74
CA GLY A 477 9.21 2.99 -3.32
C GLY A 477 8.46 1.68 -3.62
N SER A 478 7.17 1.57 -3.26
CA SER A 478 6.40 0.33 -3.45
C SER A 478 5.06 0.57 -4.14
N ALA A 479 4.78 -0.21 -5.19
CA ALA A 479 3.47 -0.19 -5.87
C ALA A 479 2.32 -0.54 -4.91
N TYR A 480 2.56 -1.38 -3.91
CA TYR A 480 1.56 -1.73 -2.88
C TYR A 480 1.09 -0.53 -2.05
N SER A 481 1.96 0.46 -1.81
CA SER A 481 1.53 1.70 -1.16
C SER A 481 0.67 2.57 -2.07
N GLY A 482 0.67 2.33 -3.38
CA GLY A 482 -0.15 3.04 -4.37
C GLY A 482 -1.62 2.71 -4.30
N LEU A 483 -1.97 1.52 -3.78
CA LEU A 483 -3.35 1.10 -3.65
C LEU A 483 -4.22 2.09 -2.85
N LYS A 484 -3.65 2.80 -1.86
CA LYS A 484 -4.41 3.85 -1.15
C LYS A 484 -4.76 5.03 -2.05
N HIS A 485 -3.83 5.42 -2.93
CA HIS A 485 -4.04 6.51 -3.87
C HIS A 485 -5.01 6.08 -4.96
N SER A 486 -4.85 4.86 -5.50
CA SER A 486 -5.77 4.25 -6.47
C SER A 486 -7.20 4.19 -5.93
N LEU A 487 -7.39 3.71 -4.70
CA LEU A 487 -8.71 3.62 -4.08
C LEU A 487 -9.36 4.99 -3.89
N ILE A 488 -8.59 6.01 -3.50
CA ILE A 488 -9.10 7.38 -3.36
C ILE A 488 -9.51 7.94 -4.73
N MET A 489 -8.66 7.81 -5.75
CA MET A 489 -8.95 8.32 -7.10
C MET A 489 -10.15 7.60 -7.75
N VAL A 490 -10.21 6.27 -7.65
CA VAL A 490 -11.34 5.47 -8.14
C VAL A 490 -12.63 5.83 -7.41
N ALA A 491 -12.58 6.05 -6.09
CA ALA A 491 -13.77 6.47 -5.33
C ALA A 491 -14.29 7.83 -5.82
N ILE A 492 -13.38 8.78 -6.06
CA ILE A 492 -13.74 10.10 -6.58
C ILE A 492 -14.33 9.99 -7.98
N ALA A 493 -13.69 9.25 -8.90
CA ALA A 493 -14.21 9.05 -10.26
C ALA A 493 -15.62 8.44 -10.23
N TYR A 494 -15.81 7.39 -9.41
CA TYR A 494 -17.10 6.74 -9.26
C TYR A 494 -18.17 7.73 -8.77
N ILE A 495 -17.90 8.47 -7.69
CA ILE A 495 -18.83 9.46 -7.15
C ILE A 495 -19.16 10.52 -8.20
N THR A 496 -18.16 11.06 -8.91
CA THR A 496 -18.38 12.10 -9.93
C THR A 496 -19.32 11.64 -11.06
N PHE A 497 -19.15 10.41 -11.57
CA PHE A 497 -20.02 9.88 -12.63
C PHE A 497 -21.41 9.49 -12.14
N THR A 498 -21.53 8.99 -10.91
CA THR A 498 -22.86 8.70 -10.32
C THR A 498 -23.70 9.98 -10.20
N GLN A 499 -23.07 11.13 -9.93
CA GLN A 499 -23.75 12.43 -9.90
C GLN A 499 -24.12 12.92 -11.30
N LEU A 500 -23.29 12.68 -12.32
CA LEU A 500 -23.61 13.01 -13.71
C LEU A 500 -24.88 12.28 -14.17
N GLY A 501 -24.96 10.97 -13.89
CA GLY A 501 -26.16 10.16 -14.17
C GLY A 501 -27.38 10.61 -13.35
N ALA A 502 -27.18 11.28 -12.21
CA ALA A 502 -28.27 11.88 -11.45
C ALA A 502 -28.76 13.22 -12.02
N LEU A 503 -27.89 14.02 -12.64
CA LEU A 503 -28.26 15.29 -13.26
C LEU A 503 -29.04 15.10 -14.56
N GLY A 504 -28.74 14.07 -15.36
CA GLY A 504 -29.54 13.70 -16.54
C GLY A 504 -30.97 13.23 -16.23
N ARG A 505 -31.30 13.02 -14.95
CA ARG A 505 -32.60 12.53 -14.45
C ARG A 505 -33.71 13.59 -14.47
N ASN A 506 -33.36 14.88 -14.53
CA ASN A 506 -34.31 15.98 -14.37
C ASN A 506 -35.03 16.38 -15.67
N SER A 507 -34.67 15.79 -16.82
CA SER A 507 -35.19 16.21 -18.14
C SER A 507 -35.83 15.07 -18.95
N CYS A 508 -35.87 13.84 -18.46
CA CYS A 508 -36.41 12.69 -19.20
C CYS A 508 -37.35 11.86 -18.32
N THR A 509 -38.62 11.76 -18.72
CA THR A 509 -39.56 10.72 -18.26
C THR A 509 -39.26 9.40 -18.99
N SER A 510 -38.05 8.88 -18.79
CA SER A 510 -37.65 7.55 -19.22
C SER A 510 -36.85 6.92 -18.09
N PRO A 511 -37.14 5.68 -17.67
CA PRO A 511 -36.42 5.08 -16.56
C PRO A 511 -34.96 4.83 -17.02
N PRO A 512 -33.95 5.15 -16.19
CA PRO A 512 -32.59 4.76 -16.51
C PRO A 512 -32.45 3.24 -16.43
N VAL A 513 -31.37 2.74 -17.03
CA VAL A 513 -30.75 1.41 -16.89
C VAL A 513 -30.58 0.93 -15.43
N TRP A 514 -30.91 1.76 -14.45
CA TRP A 514 -30.75 1.55 -13.01
C TRP A 514 -32.07 1.57 -12.23
N HIS A 515 -33.08 0.84 -12.72
CA HIS A 515 -34.34 0.65 -12.00
C HIS A 515 -34.73 -0.83 -11.81
N TYR A 516 -33.89 -1.59 -11.11
CA TYR A 516 -34.27 -2.93 -10.60
C TYR A 516 -34.16 -3.06 -9.07
N ILE A 517 -33.96 -1.98 -8.31
CA ILE A 517 -33.78 -2.06 -6.85
C ILE A 517 -35.05 -1.69 -6.05
N THR A 518 -36.16 -1.31 -6.68
CA THR A 518 -37.35 -0.87 -5.91
C THR A 518 -38.71 -1.43 -6.33
N HIS A 519 -38.80 -2.35 -7.29
CA HIS A 519 -40.06 -3.01 -7.62
C HIS A 519 -40.05 -4.49 -7.25
N ASP A 520 -40.20 -4.76 -5.95
CA ASP A 520 -40.67 -6.05 -5.44
C ASP A 520 -41.42 -5.84 -4.11
N LEU A 521 -42.57 -5.17 -4.21
CA LEU A 521 -43.61 -5.16 -3.17
C LEU A 521 -44.93 -4.66 -3.75
N GLN A 522 -45.41 -5.33 -4.80
CA GLN A 522 -46.81 -5.21 -5.24
C GLN A 522 -47.39 -6.60 -5.49
N VAL A 523 -48.18 -7.03 -4.51
CA VAL A 523 -49.04 -8.22 -4.53
C VAL A 523 -49.97 -8.12 -5.73
N PRO A 524 -50.17 -9.19 -6.53
CA PRO A 524 -51.03 -9.12 -7.70
C PRO A 524 -52.50 -9.07 -7.26
N HIS A 525 -53.18 -7.96 -7.56
CA HIS A 525 -54.63 -7.91 -7.52
C HIS A 525 -55.18 -8.54 -8.81
N SER A 526 -55.73 -9.75 -8.68
CA SER A 526 -56.67 -10.32 -9.66
C SER A 526 -57.98 -9.55 -9.61
N SER A 527 -58.38 -8.97 -10.73
CA SER A 527 -59.71 -8.41 -10.93
C SER A 527 -60.75 -9.51 -11.24
N ASP A 528 -62.00 -9.20 -10.90
CA ASP A 528 -63.23 -9.72 -11.50
C ASP A 528 -63.87 -11.01 -10.94
N ILE A 529 -64.55 -10.89 -9.78
CA ILE A 529 -65.84 -11.55 -9.54
C ILE A 529 -66.83 -10.56 -8.87
N VAL A 530 -68.03 -10.52 -9.44
CA VAL A 530 -69.24 -9.67 -9.23
C VAL A 530 -69.91 -9.82 -7.83
N PRO A 531 -70.73 -8.85 -7.34
CA PRO A 531 -70.90 -8.56 -5.92
C PRO A 531 -72.18 -9.13 -5.28
N HIS A 532 -72.17 -9.31 -3.96
CA HIS A 532 -73.40 -9.33 -3.15
C HIS A 532 -73.23 -8.66 -1.77
N LYS A 533 -73.93 -7.53 -1.64
CA LYS A 533 -74.66 -6.94 -0.50
C LYS A 533 -74.32 -7.33 0.97
N LEU A 534 -74.32 -6.25 1.78
CA LEU A 534 -74.68 -6.11 3.22
C LEU A 534 -73.54 -5.87 4.23
N GLN A 535 -73.31 -4.60 4.55
CA GLN A 535 -73.09 -4.14 5.93
C GLN A 535 -74.46 -4.03 6.66
N PRO A 536 -74.56 -3.79 7.99
CA PRO A 536 -73.53 -3.69 9.04
C PRO A 536 -73.88 -4.52 10.31
N ARG A 537 -72.92 -4.78 11.21
CA ARG A 537 -73.28 -4.89 12.65
C ARG A 537 -72.14 -4.51 13.59
N LEU A 538 -72.59 -3.74 14.57
CA LEU A 538 -71.91 -3.03 15.64
C LEU A 538 -71.13 -3.94 16.63
N SER A 539 -70.18 -3.27 17.29
CA SER A 539 -69.85 -3.33 18.71
C SER A 539 -69.25 -4.62 19.29
N LEU A 540 -67.98 -4.53 19.67
CA LEU A 540 -67.52 -4.84 21.02
C LEU A 540 -66.37 -3.87 21.37
N LEU A 541 -66.68 -2.84 22.16
CA LEU A 541 -65.72 -2.17 23.04
C LEU A 541 -65.93 -2.75 24.45
N PRO A 542 -64.91 -2.66 25.31
CA PRO A 542 -65.06 -1.66 26.35
C PRO A 542 -63.86 -0.73 26.49
N ARG A 543 -64.20 0.54 26.74
CA ARG A 543 -63.37 1.60 27.34
C ARG A 543 -62.69 1.10 28.62
N ILE A 544 -61.44 1.49 28.85
CA ILE A 544 -61.03 2.10 30.13
C ILE A 544 -60.21 3.36 29.85
N GLU A 545 -60.57 4.39 30.60
CA GLU A 545 -60.33 5.82 30.54
C GLU A 545 -58.95 6.35 31.03
N PHE A 546 -58.75 7.64 30.70
CA PHE A 546 -58.04 8.73 31.38
C PHE A 546 -56.57 9.10 31.04
N LEU A 547 -56.43 10.40 30.77
CA LEU A 547 -55.31 11.20 30.28
C LEU A 547 -54.29 11.59 31.41
N PRO A 548 -53.49 12.68 31.30
CA PRO A 548 -52.05 12.68 31.02
C PRO A 548 -51.24 13.26 32.21
N GLN A 549 -49.91 13.12 32.24
CA GLN A 549 -49.04 14.07 32.95
C GLN A 549 -47.53 13.87 32.68
N TRP A 550 -46.92 14.86 32.02
CA TRP A 550 -45.75 15.62 32.48
C TRP A 550 -44.57 14.89 33.17
N ARG A 551 -43.41 14.83 32.51
CA ARG A 551 -42.20 15.67 32.76
C ARG A 551 -40.92 15.03 32.25
N ALA A 552 -40.17 15.81 31.49
CA ALA A 552 -38.76 15.61 31.22
C ALA A 552 -37.92 15.65 32.50
N LYS A 553 -36.83 14.84 32.55
CA LYS A 553 -35.52 15.30 33.04
C LYS A 553 -34.36 14.55 32.35
N PRO A 554 -33.18 15.19 32.28
CA PRO A 554 -32.16 14.97 31.26
C PRO A 554 -30.95 14.21 31.81
N ALA A 555 -30.44 13.23 31.07
CA ALA A 555 -29.18 12.59 31.44
C ALA A 555 -28.50 11.91 30.25
N PHE A 556 -28.26 12.62 29.13
CA PHE A 556 -27.35 12.11 28.09
C PHE A 556 -26.78 13.22 27.19
N HIS A 557 -26.40 14.36 27.78
CA HIS A 557 -25.84 15.49 27.02
C HIS A 557 -24.41 15.89 27.42
N HIS A 558 -23.68 15.04 28.15
CA HIS A 558 -22.34 15.38 28.64
C HIS A 558 -21.16 14.57 28.06
N ARG A 559 -21.35 13.80 26.98
CA ARG A 559 -20.27 12.96 26.41
C ARG A 559 -19.98 13.10 24.92
N ILE A 560 -20.52 14.11 24.24
CA ILE A 560 -20.27 14.34 22.80
C ILE A 560 -19.56 15.69 22.51
N ASN A 561 -19.43 16.58 23.50
CA ASN A 561 -18.71 17.86 23.34
C ASN A 561 -17.21 17.82 23.73
N ARG A 562 -16.57 16.64 23.77
CA ARG A 562 -15.11 16.55 23.98
C ARG A 562 -14.31 16.12 22.74
N PHE A 563 -14.95 16.07 21.57
CA PHE A 563 -14.31 15.77 20.28
C PHE A 563 -14.35 16.93 19.27
N ARG A 564 -14.91 18.09 19.64
CA ARG A 564 -15.08 19.26 18.76
C ARG A 564 -14.07 20.40 19.01
N ASP A 565 -12.91 20.09 19.61
CA ASP A 565 -11.87 21.06 19.94
C ASP A 565 -10.43 20.63 19.56
N ARG A 566 -10.27 19.67 18.62
CA ARG A 566 -8.94 19.24 18.14
C ARG A 566 -8.76 19.21 16.61
N THR A 567 -9.65 19.86 15.87
CA THR A 567 -9.58 19.94 14.39
C THR A 567 -9.40 21.36 13.85
N HIS A 568 -8.94 22.30 14.67
CA HIS A 568 -8.42 23.59 14.21
C HIS A 568 -7.00 23.80 14.71
N MET A 569 -6.04 23.08 14.13
CA MET A 569 -4.67 23.58 14.02
C MET A 569 -3.88 22.69 13.05
N ILE A 570 -3.16 23.34 12.13
CA ILE A 570 -2.18 22.80 11.18
C ILE A 570 -2.77 22.33 9.85
N ILE A 571 -3.29 23.30 9.09
CA ILE A 571 -3.00 23.43 7.66
C ILE A 571 -2.12 24.68 7.55
N PHE A 572 -0.84 24.47 7.29
CA PHE A 572 0.02 25.22 6.37
C PHE A 572 1.24 24.35 6.07
#